data_AF-A0A351KRB7-F1
#
_entry.id   AF-A0A351KRB7-F1
#
_cell.length_a   1.000
_cell.length_b   1.000
_cell.length_c   1.000
_cell.angle_alpha   90.00
_cell.angle_beta   90.00
_cell.angle_gamma   90.00
#
_symmetry.space_group_name_H-M   'P 1'
#
loop_
_entity.id
_entity.type
_entity.pdbx_description
1 polymer ?
#
loop_
_entity_poly.entity_id
_entity_poly.type
_entity_poly.pdbx_seq_one_letter_code
_entity_poly.pdbx_strand_id
1 'polypeptide(L)'
;MIGALMLSLTGCITQPKQILQSNVPAGLDRGDVELAILLATGLSAPDNGVVATWPEYVSATLRNAGDRHVSRLDEADDEDRWVFDTADGKAITASYVDGKEILRVTIDYNASNYAIRITGSENLNESETKIDAVVERWLSDLTLRINRALGRVQLMKRTFHHHS
;
A
#
# COMPACT_ATOMS: atom_id res chain seq x y z
N MET A 1 4.73 16.87 -52.85
CA MET A 1 3.88 16.08 -51.94
C MET A 1 4.74 15.04 -51.26
N ILE A 2 5.08 15.24 -49.99
CA ILE A 2 5.55 14.18 -49.08
C ILE A 2 4.80 14.42 -47.78
N GLY A 3 3.88 13.51 -47.47
CA GLY A 3 3.08 13.55 -46.25
C GLY A 3 3.90 13.09 -45.07
N ALA A 4 3.92 13.90 -44.02
CA ALA A 4 4.40 13.50 -42.70
C ALA A 4 3.18 13.10 -41.86
N LEU A 5 2.95 11.79 -41.76
CA LEU A 5 1.98 11.21 -40.84
C LEU A 5 2.61 11.28 -39.43
N MET A 6 2.30 12.33 -38.69
CA MET A 6 2.61 12.41 -37.27
C MET A 6 1.65 11.49 -36.51
N LEU A 7 2.05 10.23 -36.32
CA LEU A 7 1.46 9.33 -35.33
C LEU A 7 1.83 9.86 -33.94
N SER A 8 1.05 10.83 -33.45
CA SER A 8 1.02 11.14 -32.03
C SER A 8 0.44 9.92 -31.32
N LEU A 9 1.33 9.09 -30.75
CA LEU A 9 0.97 8.15 -29.69
C LEU A 9 0.49 8.98 -28.50
N THR A 10 -0.81 9.28 -28.49
CA THR A 10 -1.50 9.75 -27.30
C THR A 10 -1.53 8.55 -26.35
N GLY A 11 -0.43 8.30 -25.65
CA GLY A 11 -0.49 7.53 -24.43
C GLY A 11 -1.47 8.26 -23.53
N CYS A 12 -2.64 7.66 -23.28
CA CYS A 12 -3.55 8.15 -22.26
C CYS A 12 -2.78 8.13 -20.93
N ILE A 13 -2.18 9.26 -20.58
CA ILE A 13 -1.69 9.50 -19.23
C ILE A 13 -2.97 9.75 -18.43
N THR A 14 -3.55 8.66 -17.93
CA THR A 14 -4.62 8.71 -16.95
C THR A 14 -4.09 9.54 -15.78
N GLN A 15 -4.66 10.73 -15.60
CA GLN A 15 -4.36 11.58 -14.44
C GLN A 15 -4.52 10.74 -13.16
N PRO A 16 -3.67 10.90 -12.13
CA PRO A 16 -3.86 10.19 -10.87
C PRO A 16 -5.20 10.63 -10.27
N LYS A 17 -6.22 9.77 -10.44
CA LYS A 17 -7.64 10.12 -10.30
C LYS A 17 -8.08 10.30 -8.84
N GLN A 18 -7.27 9.91 -7.85
CA GLN A 18 -7.61 10.10 -6.44
C GLN A 18 -6.37 10.12 -5.55
N ILE A 19 -6.25 11.16 -4.73
CA ILE A 19 -5.30 11.23 -3.62
C ILE A 19 -6.14 11.14 -2.34
N LEU A 20 -6.03 10.02 -1.62
CA LEU A 20 -6.57 9.92 -0.27
C LEU A 20 -5.48 10.25 0.72
N GLN A 21 -5.65 11.34 1.47
CA GLN A 21 -4.71 11.76 2.50
C GLN A 21 -5.33 11.62 3.88
N SER A 22 -4.56 11.12 4.84
CA SER A 22 -4.98 11.04 6.24
C SER A 22 -3.85 11.48 7.16
N ASN A 23 -4.24 11.98 8.34
CA ASN A 23 -3.31 12.44 9.36
C ASN A 23 -2.82 11.27 10.21
N VAL A 24 -1.54 11.33 10.57
CA VAL A 24 -0.93 10.38 11.49
C VAL A 24 -1.18 10.85 12.93
N PRO A 25 -1.58 9.95 13.84
CA PRO A 25 -1.68 10.27 15.26
C PRO A 25 -0.37 10.81 15.86
N ALA A 26 -0.45 11.82 16.73
CA ALA A 26 0.72 12.38 17.38
C ALA A 26 1.50 11.34 18.21
N GLY A 27 2.82 11.52 18.28
CA GLY A 27 3.75 10.64 19.01
C GLY A 27 4.26 9.43 18.21
N LEU A 28 3.81 9.28 16.97
CA LEU A 28 4.37 8.32 16.02
C LEU A 28 5.47 8.98 15.19
N ASP A 29 6.54 8.23 14.94
CA ASP A 29 7.59 8.62 14.01
C ASP A 29 7.37 7.96 12.64
N ARG A 30 8.23 8.26 11.67
CA ARG A 30 8.11 7.73 10.31
C ARG A 30 8.20 6.20 10.26
N GLY A 31 8.99 5.57 11.13
CA GLY A 31 9.13 4.11 11.18
C GLY A 31 7.86 3.44 11.71
N ASP A 32 7.19 4.07 12.67
CA ASP A 32 5.88 3.63 13.15
C ASP A 32 4.82 3.65 12.04
N VAL A 33 4.83 4.70 11.21
CA VAL A 33 3.90 4.85 10.08
C VAL A 33 4.17 3.81 9.00
N GLU A 34 5.44 3.60 8.65
CA GLU A 34 5.87 2.54 7.75
C GLU A 34 5.38 1.16 8.19
N LEU A 35 5.60 0.83 9.47
CA LEU A 35 5.13 -0.42 10.06
C LEU A 35 3.60 -0.55 9.95
N ALA A 36 2.86 0.51 10.28
CA ALA A 36 1.40 0.49 10.20
C ALA A 36 0.90 0.24 8.77
N ILE A 37 1.52 0.86 7.77
CA ILE A 37 1.17 0.64 6.36
C ILE A 37 1.48 -0.80 5.95
N LEU A 38 2.64 -1.34 6.32
CA LEU A 38 3.00 -2.72 6.00
C LEU A 38 2.04 -3.74 6.63
N LEU A 39 1.66 -3.54 7.90
CA LEU A 39 0.65 -4.37 8.56
C LEU A 39 -0.72 -4.29 7.87
N ALA A 40 -1.05 -3.14 7.27
CA ALA A 40 -2.29 -2.95 6.54
C ALA A 40 -2.28 -3.62 5.15
N THR A 41 -1.11 -3.70 4.51
CA THR A 41 -0.90 -4.27 3.17
C THR A 41 -0.46 -5.74 3.18
N GLY A 42 -0.73 -6.45 4.28
CA GLY A 42 -0.60 -7.90 4.34
C GLY A 42 0.73 -8.42 4.90
N LEU A 43 1.57 -7.57 5.50
CA LEU A 43 2.68 -8.05 6.32
C LEU A 43 2.14 -8.71 7.60
N SER A 44 2.38 -10.01 7.77
CA SER A 44 2.12 -10.68 9.04
C SER A 44 3.08 -10.16 10.12
N ALA A 45 2.50 -9.78 11.25
CA ALA A 45 3.26 -9.57 12.49
C ALA A 45 4.09 -10.83 12.81
N PRO A 46 5.34 -10.73 13.29
CA PRO A 46 6.04 -11.88 13.81
C PRO A 46 5.30 -12.38 15.06
N ASP A 47 5.14 -13.69 15.16
CA ASP A 47 4.36 -14.37 16.21
C ASP A 47 4.85 -14.09 17.64
N ASN A 48 6.06 -13.56 17.79
CA ASN A 48 6.69 -13.34 19.09
C ASN A 48 6.40 -11.96 19.72
N GLY A 49 5.71 -11.03 19.03
CA GLY A 49 5.18 -9.80 19.63
C GLY A 49 6.19 -8.81 20.22
N VAL A 50 7.49 -9.02 20.03
CA VAL A 50 8.53 -8.17 20.66
C VAL A 50 8.70 -6.88 19.87
N VAL A 51 8.42 -5.74 20.53
CA VAL A 51 8.45 -4.44 19.85
C VAL A 51 9.84 -3.95 19.47
N ALA A 52 10.84 -4.36 20.24
CA ALA A 52 12.21 -3.90 20.11
C ALA A 52 12.88 -4.30 18.78
N THR A 53 12.39 -5.34 18.10
CA THR A 53 12.97 -5.84 16.85
C THR A 53 12.18 -5.45 15.60
N TRP A 54 11.06 -4.70 15.72
CA TRP A 54 10.22 -4.37 14.56
C TRP A 54 10.92 -3.57 13.47
N PRO A 55 11.74 -2.54 13.74
CA PRO A 55 12.41 -1.80 12.66
C PRO A 55 13.33 -2.70 11.84
N GLU A 56 14.01 -3.63 12.50
CA GLU A 56 14.93 -4.58 11.88
C GLU A 56 14.18 -5.71 11.16
N TYR A 57 13.07 -6.21 11.74
CA TYR A 57 12.14 -7.15 11.12
C TYR A 57 11.45 -6.59 9.88
N VAL A 58 10.99 -5.34 9.94
CA VAL A 58 10.44 -4.60 8.80
C VAL A 58 11.52 -4.48 7.73
N SER A 59 12.70 -3.96 8.07
CA SER A 59 13.82 -3.83 7.12
C SER A 59 14.23 -5.18 6.49
N ALA A 60 14.22 -6.26 7.27
CA ALA A 60 14.51 -7.61 6.78
C ALA A 60 13.38 -8.16 5.89
N THR A 61 12.13 -7.91 6.24
CA THR A 61 10.99 -8.40 5.44
C THR A 61 10.85 -7.63 4.14
N LEU A 62 11.08 -6.31 4.17
CA LEU A 62 11.10 -5.45 2.98
C LEU A 62 12.16 -5.91 1.97
N ARG A 63 13.37 -6.27 2.44
CA ARG A 63 14.43 -6.82 1.57
C ARG A 63 14.02 -8.13 0.88
N ASN A 64 13.16 -8.92 1.52
CA ASN A 64 12.73 -10.24 1.01
C ASN A 64 11.39 -10.20 0.25
N ALA A 65 10.74 -9.04 0.17
CA ALA A 65 9.40 -8.92 -0.40
C ALA A 65 9.37 -8.81 -1.93
N GLY A 66 10.40 -8.19 -2.51
CA GLY A 66 10.53 -8.07 -3.97
C GLY A 66 10.52 -9.44 -4.67
N ASP A 67 11.15 -10.44 -4.06
CA ASP A 67 11.21 -11.81 -4.59
C ASP A 67 9.89 -12.58 -4.44
N ARG A 68 9.03 -12.20 -3.48
CA ARG A 68 7.75 -12.87 -3.19
C ARG A 68 6.59 -12.38 -4.06
N HIS A 69 6.71 -11.20 -4.67
CA HIS A 69 5.66 -10.61 -5.51
C HIS A 69 5.39 -11.45 -6.77
N VAL A 70 6.44 -11.89 -7.46
CA VAL A 70 6.32 -12.68 -8.70
C VAL A 70 5.69 -14.05 -8.43
N SER A 71 6.10 -14.73 -7.36
CA SER A 71 5.53 -16.06 -7.01
C SER A 71 4.06 -16.00 -6.59
N ARG A 72 3.62 -14.92 -5.93
CA ARG A 72 2.23 -14.81 -5.42
C ARG A 72 1.22 -14.35 -6.46
N LEU A 73 1.65 -13.73 -7.55
CA LEU A 73 0.77 -13.41 -8.69
C LEU A 73 0.48 -14.65 -9.53
N ASP A 74 1.44 -15.57 -9.64
CA ASP A 74 1.27 -16.86 -10.33
C ASP A 74 0.46 -17.88 -9.48
N GLU A 75 0.55 -17.78 -8.15
CA GLU A 75 -0.22 -18.57 -7.18
C GLU A 75 -1.47 -17.82 -6.68
N ALA A 76 -2.20 -17.13 -7.56
CA ALA A 76 -3.48 -16.51 -7.24
C ALA A 76 -4.54 -17.59 -6.92
N ASP A 77 -4.40 -18.22 -5.75
CA ASP A 77 -5.54 -18.76 -5.00
C ASP A 77 -6.53 -17.61 -4.81
N ASP A 78 -7.82 -17.90 -4.98
CA ASP A 78 -8.99 -17.00 -5.07
C ASP A 78 -9.24 -16.09 -3.83
N GLU A 79 -8.22 -15.64 -3.09
CA GLU A 79 -8.36 -14.80 -1.91
C GLU A 79 -8.02 -13.34 -2.18
N ASP A 80 -9.06 -12.50 -2.15
CA ASP A 80 -8.93 -11.05 -2.29
C ASP A 80 -8.04 -10.45 -1.19
N ARG A 81 -6.91 -9.87 -1.58
CA ARG A 81 -5.95 -9.36 -0.59
C ARG A 81 -5.09 -8.21 -1.10
N TRP A 82 -4.73 -7.34 -0.14
CA TRP A 82 -3.62 -6.43 -0.30
C TRP A 82 -2.30 -7.19 -0.17
N VAL A 83 -1.38 -6.90 -1.07
CA VAL A 83 -0.01 -7.38 -1.10
C VAL A 83 0.89 -6.16 -1.25
N PHE A 84 1.90 -6.02 -0.41
CA PHE A 84 2.93 -5.00 -0.62
C PHE A 84 3.97 -5.52 -1.62
N ASP A 85 4.45 -4.64 -2.51
CA ASP A 85 5.41 -5.00 -3.55
C ASP A 85 6.81 -4.51 -3.18
N THR A 86 6.93 -3.22 -2.84
CA THR A 86 8.21 -2.60 -2.48
C THR A 86 8.04 -1.56 -1.38
N ALA A 87 9.13 -1.26 -0.67
CA ALA A 87 9.23 -0.09 0.17
C ALA A 87 10.65 0.50 0.09
N ASP A 88 10.75 1.82 -0.04
CA ASP A 88 12.02 2.55 -0.09
C ASP A 88 12.23 3.44 1.16
N GLY A 89 11.38 3.25 2.16
CA GLY A 89 11.29 4.00 3.40
C GLY A 89 10.51 5.31 3.27
N LYS A 90 10.27 5.87 2.08
CA LYS A 90 9.46 7.09 1.87
C LYS A 90 8.10 6.79 1.26
N ALA A 91 8.06 5.71 0.49
CA ALA A 91 6.89 5.22 -0.17
C ALA A 91 6.83 3.69 -0.06
N ILE A 92 5.61 3.18 0.01
CA ILE A 92 5.30 1.76 -0.13
C ILE A 92 4.45 1.60 -1.39
N THR A 93 4.82 0.65 -2.25
CA THR A 93 3.95 0.21 -3.34
C THR A 93 3.19 -1.02 -2.89
N ALA A 94 1.90 -1.07 -3.21
CA ALA A 94 1.07 -2.21 -2.89
C ALA A 94 0.07 -2.46 -4.02
N SER A 95 -0.31 -3.73 -4.15
CA SER A 95 -1.30 -4.21 -5.10
C SER A 95 -2.46 -4.83 -4.34
N TYR A 96 -3.69 -4.52 -4.73
CA TYR A 96 -4.85 -5.33 -4.39
C TYR A 96 -5.09 -6.31 -5.53
N VAL A 97 -5.32 -7.57 -5.20
CA VAL A 97 -5.61 -8.65 -6.15
C VAL A 97 -6.97 -9.24 -5.79
N ASP A 98 -7.89 -9.29 -6.76
CA ASP A 98 -9.24 -9.90 -6.70
C ASP A 98 -9.42 -10.74 -7.96
N GLY A 99 -9.17 -12.06 -7.84
CA GLY A 99 -9.06 -12.96 -8.99
C GLY A 99 -8.03 -12.47 -10.02
N LYS A 100 -8.51 -11.95 -11.16
CA LYS A 100 -7.66 -11.40 -12.24
C LYS A 100 -7.51 -9.89 -12.20
N GLU A 101 -8.30 -9.21 -11.39
CA GLU A 101 -8.30 -7.76 -11.25
C GLU A 101 -7.16 -7.31 -10.33
N ILE A 102 -6.43 -6.29 -10.76
CA ILE A 102 -5.31 -5.74 -10.00
C ILE A 102 -5.44 -4.23 -9.91
N LEU A 103 -5.34 -3.68 -8.71
CA LEU A 103 -5.15 -2.25 -8.46
C LEU A 103 -3.77 -2.03 -7.84
N ARG A 104 -2.96 -1.15 -8.43
CA ARG A 104 -1.66 -0.75 -7.87
C ARG A 104 -1.72 0.65 -7.29
N VAL A 105 -1.15 0.79 -6.11
CA VAL A 105 -1.06 2.07 -5.40
C VAL A 105 0.35 2.34 -4.92
N THR A 106 0.67 3.63 -4.79
CA THR A 106 1.80 4.13 -4.01
C THR A 106 1.28 4.89 -2.80
N ILE A 107 1.83 4.58 -1.65
CA ILE A 107 1.50 5.18 -0.36
C ILE A 107 2.73 5.99 0.07
N ASP A 108 2.68 7.30 -0.13
CA ASP A 108 3.70 8.25 0.34
C ASP A 108 3.43 8.57 1.81
N TYR A 109 4.45 8.60 2.67
CA TYR A 109 4.24 8.84 4.09
C TYR A 109 5.38 9.58 4.79
N ASN A 110 5.03 10.23 5.90
CA ASN A 110 5.93 10.85 6.86
C ASN A 110 5.32 10.75 8.27
N ALA A 111 5.96 11.36 9.26
CA ALA A 111 5.49 11.32 10.66
C ALA A 111 4.16 12.06 10.91
N SER A 112 3.68 12.87 9.95
CA SER A 112 2.49 13.71 10.10
C SER A 112 1.31 13.26 9.25
N ASN A 113 1.55 12.65 8.09
CA ASN A 113 0.51 12.19 7.18
C ASN A 113 0.97 11.03 6.30
N TYR A 114 -0.01 10.37 5.69
CA TYR A 114 0.19 9.50 4.53
C TYR A 114 -0.79 9.86 3.42
N ALA A 115 -0.41 9.58 2.18
CA ALA A 115 -1.20 9.81 0.99
C ALA A 115 -1.15 8.57 0.07
N ILE A 116 -2.33 8.09 -0.35
CA ILE A 116 -2.46 6.96 -1.27
C ILE A 116 -2.74 7.51 -2.67
N ARG A 117 -1.96 7.05 -3.65
CA ARG A 117 -2.10 7.39 -5.07
C ARG A 117 -2.24 6.13 -5.89
N ILE A 118 -3.23 6.09 -6.77
CA ILE A 118 -3.35 5.02 -7.77
C ILE A 118 -2.22 5.20 -8.80
N THR A 119 -1.47 4.13 -9.07
CA THR A 119 -0.35 4.14 -10.03
C THR A 119 -0.55 3.19 -11.20
N GLY A 120 -1.49 2.25 -11.09
CA GLY A 120 -1.86 1.39 -12.20
C GLY A 120 -3.03 0.48 -11.86
N SER A 121 -3.55 -0.17 -12.88
CA SER A 121 -4.62 -1.16 -12.76
C SER A 121 -4.59 -2.13 -13.93
N GLU A 122 -4.99 -3.37 -13.70
CA GLU A 122 -5.12 -4.40 -14.73
C GLU A 122 -6.44 -5.13 -14.58
N ASN A 123 -7.05 -5.49 -15.72
CA ASN A 123 -8.31 -6.23 -15.81
C ASN A 123 -9.51 -5.64 -15.05
N LEU A 124 -9.39 -4.45 -14.44
CA LEU A 124 -10.50 -3.65 -13.97
C LEU A 124 -11.32 -3.21 -15.17
N ASN A 125 -12.29 -4.04 -15.55
CA ASN A 125 -13.02 -3.86 -16.78
C ASN A 125 -14.51 -4.05 -16.51
N GLU A 126 -15.24 -2.95 -16.30
CA GLU A 126 -16.69 -2.90 -16.44
C GLU A 126 -17.19 -1.45 -16.29
N SER A 127 -17.09 -0.62 -17.33
CA SER A 127 -17.54 0.80 -17.37
C SER A 127 -16.85 1.75 -16.35
N GLU A 128 -16.61 3.00 -16.74
CA GLU A 128 -15.92 3.99 -15.87
C GLU A 128 -16.55 4.12 -14.47
N THR A 129 -17.88 4.02 -14.39
CA THR A 129 -18.63 4.20 -13.14
C THR A 129 -18.53 3.03 -12.15
N LYS A 130 -18.45 1.77 -12.61
CA LYS A 130 -18.26 0.65 -11.67
C LYS A 130 -16.81 0.50 -11.23
N ILE A 131 -15.85 0.82 -12.12
CA ILE A 131 -14.42 0.87 -11.77
C ILE A 131 -14.23 1.86 -10.62
N ASP A 132 -14.83 3.04 -10.69
CA ASP A 132 -14.76 4.04 -9.62
C ASP A 132 -15.29 3.48 -8.29
N ALA A 133 -16.44 2.79 -8.28
CA ALA A 133 -17.01 2.23 -7.05
C ALA A 133 -16.16 1.09 -6.43
N VAL A 134 -15.60 0.19 -7.25
CA VAL A 134 -14.76 -0.92 -6.76
C VAL A 134 -13.44 -0.39 -6.22
N VAL A 135 -12.80 0.53 -6.95
CA VAL A 135 -11.56 1.18 -6.52
C VAL A 135 -11.78 1.99 -5.25
N GLU A 136 -12.85 2.78 -5.16
CA GLU A 136 -13.21 3.52 -3.95
C GLU A 136 -13.39 2.60 -2.74
N ARG A 137 -14.04 1.45 -2.92
CA ARG A 137 -14.21 0.44 -1.86
C ARG A 137 -12.86 -0.08 -1.38
N TRP A 138 -11.98 -0.48 -2.29
CA TRP A 138 -10.65 -1.01 -1.94
C TRP A 138 -9.77 0.02 -1.25
N LEU A 139 -9.76 1.26 -1.76
CA LEU A 139 -9.00 2.36 -1.15
C LEU A 139 -9.55 2.76 0.22
N SER A 140 -10.87 2.71 0.41
CA SER A 140 -11.51 2.94 1.71
C SER A 140 -11.15 1.86 2.73
N ASP A 141 -11.16 0.59 2.32
CA ASP A 141 -10.73 -0.53 3.17
C ASP A 141 -9.26 -0.39 3.56
N LEU A 142 -8.37 -0.09 2.60
CA LEU A 142 -6.96 0.14 2.88
C LEU A 142 -6.75 1.29 3.88
N THR A 143 -7.43 2.41 3.67
CA THR A 143 -7.37 3.58 4.56
C THR A 143 -7.80 3.20 5.99
N LEU A 144 -8.89 2.43 6.13
CA LEU A 144 -9.37 1.95 7.42
C LEU A 144 -8.37 1.00 8.08
N ARG A 145 -7.75 0.08 7.32
CA ARG A 145 -6.71 -0.84 7.81
C ARG A 145 -5.48 -0.08 8.30
N ILE A 146 -5.00 0.90 7.55
CA ILE A 146 -3.86 1.75 7.95
C ILE A 146 -4.18 2.48 9.24
N ASN A 147 -5.34 3.14 9.34
CA ASN A 147 -5.74 3.86 10.54
C ASN A 147 -5.86 2.94 11.78
N ARG A 148 -6.41 1.74 11.62
CA ARG A 148 -6.43 0.73 12.70
C ARG A 148 -5.02 0.29 13.09
N ALA A 149 -4.13 0.09 12.12
CA ALA A 149 -2.74 -0.28 12.37
C ALA A 149 -1.98 0.83 13.11
N LEU A 150 -2.14 2.09 12.71
CA LEU A 150 -1.58 3.26 13.41
C LEU A 150 -2.04 3.30 14.87
N GLY A 151 -3.33 3.05 15.14
CA GLY A 151 -3.85 2.97 16.50
C GLY A 151 -3.20 1.85 17.32
N ARG A 152 -2.99 0.67 16.74
CA ARG A 152 -2.30 -0.46 17.42
C ARG A 152 -0.85 -0.12 17.74
N VAL A 153 -0.10 0.42 16.77
CA VAL A 153 1.30 0.81 16.97
C VAL A 153 1.42 1.86 18.07
N GLN A 154 0.52 2.85 18.08
CA GLN A 154 0.50 3.88 19.13
C GLN A 154 0.26 3.29 20.52
N LEU A 155 -0.67 2.33 20.65
CA LEU A 155 -0.92 1.64 21.92
C LEU A 155 0.32 0.89 22.39
N MET A 156 0.95 0.12 21.50
CA MET A 156 2.17 -0.63 21.82
C MET A 156 3.26 0.30 22.37
N LYS A 157 3.55 1.41 21.67
CA LYS A 157 4.59 2.38 22.08
C LYS A 157 4.34 2.94 23.49
N ARG A 158 3.08 3.24 23.85
CA ARG A 158 2.73 3.71 25.19
C ARG A 158 2.93 2.66 26.27
N THR A 159 2.60 1.39 26.00
CA THR A 159 2.75 0.30 26.99
C THR A 159 4.22 0.06 27.35
N PHE A 160 5.13 0.16 26.37
CA PHE A 160 6.56 -0.04 26.60
C PHE A 160 7.23 1.14 27.34
N HIS A 161 6.82 2.39 27.10
CA HIS A 161 7.37 3.53 27.83
C HIS A 161 6.93 3.63 29.30
N HIS A 162 5.89 2.90 29.72
CA HIS A 162 5.45 2.93 31.12
C HIS A 162 6.19 1.94 32.04
N HIS A 163 7.04 1.07 31.48
CA HIS A 163 7.77 0.03 32.23
C HIS A 163 9.29 0.26 32.29
N SER A 164 9.76 1.46 31.91
CA SER A 164 11.17 1.87 31.94
C SER A 164 11.42 3.02 32.90
#